data_AF-A0ABD6U205-F1
#
_entry.id   AF-A0ABD6U205-F1
#
_cell.length_a   1.000
_cell.length_b   1.000
_cell.length_c   1.000
_cell.angle_alpha   90.00
_cell.angle_beta   90.00
_cell.angle_gamma   90.00
#
_symmetry.space_group_name_H-M   'P 1'
#
loop_
_entity.id
_entity.type
_entity.pdbx_description
1 polymer ?
#
loop_
_entity_poly.entity_id
_entity_poly.type
_entity_poly.pdbx_seq_one_letter_code
_entity_poly.pdbx_strand_id
1 'polypeptide(L)'
;GGSIFHQRQHPEASKAFAHGLPVVVAKLDRLSRDVEHIAGLMKRADFKVATMPGAKTLELHLYAMLAQQEREFISQRTKEALQKLSDRAVAGDAVSQQKVINRAASLAKGRTKASQAKGGGLLSVALNPSQRASAIPWSFVYCVAPKPTRA
;
A
#
# COMPACT_ATOMS: atom_id res chain seq x y z
N GLY A 1 -15.63 13.98 -22.33
CA GLY A 1 -14.53 13.01 -22.39
C GLY A 1 -13.65 13.20 -21.18
N GLY A 2 -13.59 12.20 -20.29
CA GLY A 2 -13.15 12.31 -18.90
C GLY A 2 -11.74 12.85 -18.66
N SER A 3 -11.62 13.70 -17.65
CA SER A 3 -10.37 14.30 -17.17
C SER A 3 -9.52 13.27 -16.42
N ILE A 4 -8.58 12.65 -17.13
CA ILE A 4 -7.55 11.76 -16.55
C ILE A 4 -6.54 12.57 -15.70
N PHE A 5 -6.51 13.89 -15.90
CA PHE A 5 -5.80 14.83 -15.05
C PHE A 5 -6.67 15.20 -13.85
N HIS A 6 -6.30 14.78 -12.64
CA HIS A 6 -6.69 15.53 -11.45
C HIS A 6 -5.86 16.84 -11.44
N GLN A 7 -6.22 17.79 -12.32
CA GLN A 7 -5.62 19.14 -12.44
C GLN A 7 -5.54 19.86 -11.08
N ARG A 8 -6.33 19.44 -10.09
CA ARG A 8 -6.35 20.01 -8.73
C ARG A 8 -5.12 19.71 -7.87
N GLN A 9 -4.27 18.73 -8.20
CA GLN A 9 -3.14 18.35 -7.32
C GLN A 9 -1.76 18.87 -7.76
N HIS A 10 -1.62 19.33 -9.01
CA HIS A 10 -0.33 19.81 -9.55
C HIS A 10 -0.51 21.10 -10.38
N PRO A 11 -0.66 22.27 -9.74
CA PRO A 11 -0.93 23.53 -10.43
C PRO A 11 0.18 23.92 -11.41
N GLU A 12 1.45 23.62 -11.10
CA GLU A 12 2.57 23.94 -11.98
C GLU A 12 2.63 23.04 -13.21
N ALA A 13 2.31 21.75 -13.07
CA ALA A 13 2.22 20.84 -14.21
C ALA A 13 1.12 21.32 -15.18
N SER A 14 -0.03 21.75 -14.65
CA SER A 14 -1.10 22.31 -15.48
C SER A 14 -0.67 23.54 -16.26
N LYS A 15 0.15 24.41 -15.66
CA LYS A 15 0.73 25.58 -16.36
C LYS A 15 1.69 25.13 -17.47
N ALA A 16 2.58 24.18 -17.17
CA ALA A 16 3.53 23.65 -18.14
C ALA A 16 2.84 23.08 -19.40
N PHE A 17 1.75 22.31 -19.21
CA PHE A 17 0.98 21.75 -20.33
C PHE A 17 0.17 22.79 -21.12
N ALA A 18 -0.18 23.92 -20.51
CA ALA A 18 -0.94 24.99 -21.18
C ALA A 18 -0.11 25.72 -22.25
N HIS A 19 1.22 25.70 -22.16
CA HIS A 19 2.10 26.37 -23.11
C HIS A 19 2.20 25.66 -24.46
N GLY A 20 1.76 24.40 -24.57
CA GLY A 20 1.86 23.61 -25.81
C GLY A 20 3.30 23.29 -26.24
N LEU A 21 4.27 23.51 -25.36
CA LEU A 21 5.69 23.20 -25.60
C LEU A 21 6.03 21.80 -25.10
N PRO A 22 7.10 21.17 -25.63
CA PRO A 22 7.58 19.89 -25.13
C PRO A 22 7.93 19.96 -23.64
N VAL A 23 7.33 19.07 -22.84
CA VAL A 23 7.56 19.02 -21.39
C VAL A 23 8.74 18.11 -21.10
N VAL A 24 9.77 18.67 -20.45
CA VAL A 24 10.95 17.92 -20.01
C VAL A 24 10.72 17.39 -18.60
N VAL A 25 10.92 16.09 -18.41
CA VAL A 25 10.80 15.44 -17.11
C VAL A 25 12.08 14.72 -16.73
N ALA A 26 12.42 14.74 -15.45
CA ALA A 26 13.61 14.06 -14.96
C ALA A 26 13.54 12.54 -15.21
N LYS A 27 12.41 11.91 -14.84
CA LYS A 27 12.12 10.50 -15.06
C LYS A 27 10.62 10.26 -15.25
N LEU A 28 10.25 9.23 -16.00
CA LEU A 28 8.85 8.91 -16.32
C LEU A 28 8.01 8.57 -15.09
N ASP A 29 8.63 7.90 -14.10
CA ASP A 29 8.00 7.55 -12.82
C ASP A 29 7.56 8.73 -11.94
N ARG A 30 8.01 9.96 -12.27
CA ARG A 30 7.64 11.17 -11.55
C ARG A 30 6.32 11.77 -12.03
N LEU A 31 5.91 11.47 -13.27
CA LEU A 31 4.63 11.91 -13.82
C LEU A 31 3.48 11.06 -13.28
N SER A 32 3.64 9.74 -13.34
CA SER A 32 2.65 8.79 -12.86
C SER A 32 3.29 7.44 -12.58
N ARG A 33 2.57 6.61 -11.83
CA ARG A 33 2.94 5.22 -11.52
C ARG A 33 2.11 4.21 -12.30
N ASP A 34 1.15 4.69 -13.10
CA ASP A 34 0.20 3.93 -13.88
C ASP A 34 0.44 4.18 -15.38
N VAL A 35 0.60 3.09 -16.13
CA VAL A 35 0.85 3.07 -17.57
C VAL A 35 -0.30 3.71 -18.34
N GLU A 36 -1.56 3.48 -17.94
CA GLU A 36 -2.71 4.07 -18.64
C GLU A 36 -2.65 5.59 -18.58
N HIS A 37 -2.33 6.13 -17.40
CA HIS A 37 -2.18 7.56 -17.21
C HIS A 37 -0.99 8.11 -18.01
N ILE A 38 0.16 7.45 -18.01
CA ILE A 38 1.33 7.86 -18.81
C ILE A 38 0.98 7.87 -20.31
N ALA A 39 0.31 6.83 -20.79
CA ALA A 39 -0.11 6.75 -22.18
C ALA A 39 -1.12 7.85 -22.55
N GLY A 40 -2.05 8.16 -21.65
CA GLY A 40 -2.98 9.28 -21.80
C GLY A 40 -2.26 10.63 -21.88
N LEU A 41 -1.18 10.82 -21.13
CA LEU A 41 -0.35 12.03 -21.18
C LEU A 41 0.35 12.15 -22.53
N MET A 42 1.02 11.08 -22.99
CA MET A 42 1.77 11.05 -24.25
C MET A 42 0.92 11.29 -25.49
N LYS A 43 -0.41 11.08 -25.42
CA LYS A 43 -1.36 11.45 -26.50
C LYS A 43 -1.67 12.95 -26.55
N ARG A 44 -1.45 13.67 -25.46
CA ARG A 44 -1.89 15.08 -25.28
C ARG A 44 -0.73 16.07 -25.35
N ALA A 45 0.50 15.63 -25.13
CA ALA A 45 1.68 16.49 -25.11
C ALA A 45 2.93 15.71 -25.52
N ASP A 46 3.92 16.44 -26.07
CA ASP A 46 5.24 15.91 -26.35
C ASP A 46 6.10 15.92 -25.09
N PHE A 47 6.79 14.80 -24.83
CA PHE A 47 7.64 14.64 -23.65
C PHE A 47 9.07 14.35 -24.04
N LYS A 48 9.99 14.93 -23.27
CA LYS A 48 11.40 14.52 -23.27
C LYS A 48 11.79 14.08 -21.86
N VAL A 49 12.36 12.88 -21.76
CA VAL A 49 12.87 12.37 -20.49
C VAL A 49 14.35 12.68 -20.41
N ALA A 50 14.78 13.42 -19.40
CA ALA A 50 16.17 13.86 -19.25
C ALA A 50 17.16 12.68 -19.18
N THR A 51 16.75 11.55 -18.58
CA THR A 51 17.57 10.33 -18.53
C THR A 51 17.61 9.55 -19.84
N MET A 52 16.68 9.80 -20.77
CA MET A 52 16.56 9.11 -22.05
C MET A 52 16.17 10.11 -23.15
N PRO A 53 17.06 11.06 -23.50
CA PRO A 53 16.72 12.21 -24.34
C PRO A 53 16.35 11.84 -25.79
N GLY A 54 16.81 10.69 -26.28
CA GLY A 54 16.51 10.17 -27.61
C GLY A 54 15.35 9.16 -27.64
N ALA A 55 14.69 8.90 -26.51
CA ALA A 55 13.68 7.86 -26.46
C ALA A 55 12.47 8.17 -27.33
N LYS A 56 12.10 7.21 -28.18
CA LYS A 56 10.88 7.30 -28.99
C LYS A 56 9.64 7.00 -28.14
N THR A 57 8.47 7.39 -28.63
CA THR A 57 7.18 7.13 -27.97
C THR A 57 6.99 5.66 -27.58
N LEU A 58 7.34 4.72 -28.46
CA LEU A 58 7.26 3.28 -28.16
C LEU A 58 8.15 2.89 -26.97
N GLU A 59 9.38 3.39 -26.94
CA GLU A 59 10.35 3.09 -25.88
C GLU A 59 9.88 3.63 -24.52
N LEU A 60 9.27 4.82 -24.51
CA LEU A 60 8.66 5.39 -23.31
C LEU A 60 7.48 4.56 -22.79
N HIS A 61 6.63 4.03 -23.69
CA HIS A 61 5.56 3.12 -23.29
C HIS A 61 6.10 1.81 -22.71
N LEU A 62 7.10 1.21 -23.36
CA LEU A 62 7.73 -0.01 -22.89
C LEU A 62 8.36 0.20 -21.51
N TYR A 63 9.06 1.33 -21.32
CA TYR A 63 9.64 1.68 -20.03
C TYR A 63 8.58 1.88 -18.94
N ALA A 64 7.46 2.54 -19.27
CA ALA A 64 6.33 2.67 -18.36
C ALA A 64 5.78 1.31 -17.93
N MET A 65 5.58 0.38 -18.88
CA MET A 65 5.07 -0.96 -18.62
C MET A 65 5.99 -1.76 -17.70
N LEU A 66 7.30 -1.75 -18.00
CA LEU A 66 8.30 -2.42 -17.17
C LEU A 66 8.36 -1.82 -15.76
N ALA A 67 8.31 -0.50 -15.65
CA ALA A 67 8.33 0.19 -14.36
C ALA A 67 7.09 -0.12 -13.50
N GLN A 68 5.92 -0.31 -14.12
CA GLN A 68 4.71 -0.73 -13.41
C GLN A 68 4.82 -2.19 -12.95
N GLN A 69 5.22 -3.10 -13.84
CA GLN A 69 5.37 -4.51 -13.53
C GLN A 69 6.34 -4.75 -12.36
N GLU A 70 7.50 -4.07 -12.35
CA GLU A 70 8.46 -4.20 -11.26
C GLU A 70 7.87 -3.75 -9.92
N ARG A 71 7.08 -2.67 -9.91
CA ARG A 71 6.41 -2.19 -8.69
C ARG A 71 5.36 -3.18 -8.20
N GLU A 72 4.60 -3.78 -9.11
CA GLU A 72 3.61 -4.80 -8.77
C GLU A 72 4.30 -6.02 -8.15
N PHE A 73 5.42 -6.47 -8.72
CA PHE A 73 6.21 -7.55 -8.14
C PHE A 73 6.78 -7.22 -6.75
N ILE A 74 7.35 -6.03 -6.56
CA ILE A 74 7.85 -5.60 -5.23
C ILE A 74 6.69 -5.55 -4.22
N SER A 75 5.56 -4.98 -4.63
CA SER A 75 4.34 -4.88 -3.80
C SER A 75 3.86 -6.27 -3.39
N GLN A 76 3.77 -7.19 -4.35
CA GLN A 76 3.33 -8.56 -4.14
C GLN A 76 4.26 -9.30 -3.17
N ARG A 77 5.58 -9.28 -3.41
CA ARG A 77 6.58 -9.88 -2.51
C ARG A 77 6.49 -9.32 -1.09
N THR A 78 6.26 -8.02 -0.95
CA THR A 78 6.10 -7.37 0.36
C THR A 78 4.83 -7.84 1.07
N LYS A 79 3.71 -7.95 0.35
CA LYS A 79 2.45 -8.46 0.90
C LYS A 79 2.58 -9.90 1.37
N GLU A 80 3.23 -10.76 0.57
CA GLU A 80 3.47 -12.15 0.93
C GLU A 80 4.35 -12.29 2.18
N ALA A 81 5.41 -11.48 2.28
CA ALA A 81 6.26 -11.46 3.47
C ALA A 81 5.49 -11.00 4.71
N LEU A 82 4.60 -10.01 4.57
CA LEU A 82 3.75 -9.54 5.66
C LEU A 82 2.68 -10.58 6.06
N GLN A 83 2.12 -11.31 5.10
CA GLN A 83 1.19 -12.40 5.37
C GLN A 83 1.88 -13.48 6.20
N LYS A 84 3.05 -13.95 5.75
CA LYS A 84 3.84 -14.96 6.49
C LYS A 84 4.21 -14.49 7.90
N LEU A 85 4.54 -13.22 8.08
CA LEU A 85 4.79 -12.63 9.40
C LEU A 85 3.54 -12.66 10.29
N SER A 86 2.39 -12.33 9.71
CA SER A 86 1.09 -12.37 10.40
C SER A 86 0.73 -13.79 10.82
N ASP A 87 0.88 -14.75 9.92
CA ASP A 87 0.57 -16.17 10.19
C ASP A 87 1.40 -16.69 11.36
N ARG A 88 2.70 -16.36 11.41
CA ARG A 88 3.59 -16.70 12.54
C ARG A 88 3.17 -16.02 13.84
N ALA A 89 2.75 -14.75 13.78
CA ALA A 89 2.28 -14.03 14.97
C ALA A 89 1.00 -14.67 15.55
N VAL A 90 0.08 -15.10 14.68
CA VAL A 90 -1.15 -15.82 15.07
C VAL A 90 -0.84 -17.20 15.64
N ALA A 91 0.18 -17.89 15.11
CA ALA A 91 0.65 -19.17 15.63
C ALA A 91 1.35 -19.07 17.01
N GLY A 92 1.49 -17.86 17.57
CA GLY A 92 2.02 -17.65 18.92
C GLY A 92 3.51 -17.28 19.00
N ASP A 93 4.17 -17.00 17.88
CA ASP A 93 5.57 -16.53 17.91
C ASP A 93 5.65 -15.10 18.48
N ALA A 94 6.18 -14.98 19.70
CA ALA A 94 6.34 -13.72 20.43
C ALA A 94 7.17 -12.68 19.63
N VAL A 95 8.18 -13.11 18.88
CA VAL A 95 9.00 -12.20 18.07
C VAL A 95 8.18 -11.62 16.91
N SER A 96 7.39 -12.46 16.25
CA SER A 96 6.50 -12.04 15.17
C SER A 96 5.39 -11.12 15.66
N GLN A 97 4.80 -11.40 16.83
CA GLN A 97 3.81 -10.54 17.48
C GLN A 97 4.39 -9.14 17.77
N GLN A 98 5.59 -9.08 18.36
CA GLN A 98 6.24 -7.81 18.64
C GLN A 98 6.54 -7.01 17.36
N LYS A 99 6.95 -7.67 16.27
CA LYS A 99 7.17 -7.01 14.96
C LYS A 99 5.88 -6.41 14.39
N VAL A 100 4.75 -7.10 14.52
CA VAL A 100 3.44 -6.60 14.10
C VAL A 100 3.03 -5.37 14.93
N ILE A 101 3.21 -5.41 16.25
CA ILE A 101 2.95 -4.28 17.17
C ILE A 101 3.81 -3.06 16.80
N ASN A 102 5.12 -3.26 16.62
CA ASN A 102 6.05 -2.18 16.27
C ASN A 102 5.68 -1.53 14.92
N ARG A 103 5.28 -2.34 13.94
CA ARG A 103 4.81 -1.86 12.64
C ARG A 103 3.53 -1.02 12.79
N ALA A 104 2.56 -1.48 13.59
CA ALA A 104 1.33 -0.74 13.83
C ALA A 104 1.59 0.62 14.49
N ALA A 105 2.45 0.65 15.51
CA ALA A 105 2.85 1.89 16.18
C ALA A 105 3.58 2.86 15.23
N SER A 106 4.44 2.34 14.34
CA SER A 106 5.10 3.14 13.30
C SER A 106 4.11 3.74 12.30
N LEU A 107 3.12 2.96 11.85
CA LEU A 107 2.11 3.41 10.90
C LEU A 107 1.19 4.49 11.48
N ALA A 108 0.89 4.43 12.78
CA ALA A 108 0.09 5.44 13.46
C ALA A 108 0.77 6.82 13.50
N LYS A 109 2.11 6.87 13.52
CA LYS A 109 2.89 8.11 13.61
C LYS A 109 3.07 8.84 12.27
N GLY A 110 3.04 8.13 11.15
CA GLY A 110 3.58 8.65 9.88
C GLY A 110 2.57 8.93 8.75
N ARG A 111 1.27 8.64 8.92
CA ARG A 111 0.31 8.63 7.78
C ARG A 111 -1.01 9.33 8.08
N THR A 112 -1.61 9.96 7.06
CA THR A 112 -2.96 10.55 7.10
C THR A 112 -4.02 9.46 7.34
N LYS A 113 -5.17 9.82 7.94
CA LYS A 113 -6.24 8.87 8.33
C LYS A 113 -6.64 7.88 7.22
N ALA A 114 -6.73 8.34 5.96
CA ALA A 114 -7.04 7.49 4.80
C ALA A 114 -5.95 6.44 4.48
N SER A 115 -4.70 6.76 4.78
CA SER A 115 -3.55 5.86 4.62
C SER A 115 -3.38 4.89 5.80
N GLN A 116 -3.98 5.18 6.96
CA GLN A 116 -3.92 4.34 8.16
C GLN A 116 -4.78 3.08 8.00
N ALA A 117 -5.96 3.18 7.37
CA ALA A 117 -6.89 2.07 7.15
C ALA A 117 -6.29 0.90 6.35
N LYS A 118 -5.44 1.20 5.35
CA LYS A 118 -4.76 0.17 4.53
C LYS A 118 -3.66 -0.59 5.29
N GLY A 119 -3.14 -0.01 6.37
CA GLY A 119 -2.11 -0.62 7.20
C GLY A 119 -2.64 -1.40 8.41
N GLY A 120 -3.86 -1.09 8.85
CA GLY A 120 -4.48 -1.65 10.06
C GLY A 120 -5.12 -3.03 9.88
N GLY A 121 -5.34 -3.50 8.65
CA GLY A 121 -6.05 -4.77 8.39
C GLY A 121 -5.36 -6.03 8.92
N LEU A 122 -4.04 -5.99 9.16
CA LEU A 122 -3.31 -7.10 9.77
C LEU A 122 -3.43 -7.15 11.30
N LEU A 123 -3.91 -6.07 11.93
CA LEU A 123 -3.95 -5.94 13.40
C LEU A 123 -5.23 -6.49 14.03
N SER A 124 -6.31 -6.67 13.27
CA SER A 124 -7.57 -7.23 13.79
C SER A 124 -7.49 -8.73 14.07
N VAL A 125 -6.45 -9.41 13.60
CA VAL A 125 -6.29 -10.87 13.78
C VAL A 125 -5.34 -11.20 14.96
N ALA A 126 -4.46 -10.29 15.37
CA ALA A 126 -3.36 -10.63 16.27
C ALA A 126 -3.46 -10.11 17.71
N LEU A 127 -4.43 -9.24 18.04
CA LEU A 127 -4.54 -8.69 19.40
C LEU A 127 -6.00 -8.59 19.81
N ASN A 128 -6.53 -9.64 20.47
CA ASN A 128 -6.86 -9.52 21.88
C ASN A 128 -7.32 -10.88 22.51
N PRO A 129 -6.48 -11.57 23.29
CA PRO A 129 -6.90 -12.70 24.11
C PRO A 129 -8.05 -12.36 25.09
N SER A 130 -8.15 -11.10 25.55
CA SER A 130 -9.20 -10.68 26.50
C SER A 130 -10.57 -10.43 25.84
N GLN A 131 -10.64 -10.24 24.52
CA GLN A 131 -11.92 -10.15 23.79
C GLN A 131 -12.51 -11.52 23.45
N ARG A 132 -11.70 -12.59 23.49
CA ARG A 132 -12.19 -13.97 23.33
C ARG A 132 -12.94 -14.45 24.57
N ALA A 133 -12.56 -13.96 25.76
CA ALA A 133 -13.23 -14.27 27.02
C ALA A 133 -14.60 -13.59 27.16
N SER A 134 -14.78 -12.38 26.61
CA SER A 134 -16.06 -11.64 26.68
C SER A 134 -17.12 -12.13 25.69
N ALA A 135 -16.78 -13.04 24.77
CA ALA A 135 -17.69 -13.60 23.77
C ALA A 135 -18.21 -15.00 24.14
N ILE A 136 -17.81 -15.55 25.29
CA ILE A 136 -18.34 -16.82 25.81
C ILE A 136 -19.56 -16.47 26.68
N PRO A 137 -20.78 -16.89 26.32
CA PRO A 137 -21.92 -16.72 27.21
C PRO A 137 -21.63 -17.43 28.54
N TRP A 138 -21.96 -16.76 29.65
CA TRP A 138 -21.70 -17.25 31.02
C TRP A 138 -22.31 -18.64 31.32
N SER A 139 -23.16 -19.16 30.44
CA SER A 139 -23.71 -20.51 30.50
C SER A 139 -22.70 -21.65 30.24
N PHE A 140 -21.53 -21.37 29.65
CA PHE A 140 -20.55 -22.42 29.30
C PHE A 140 -19.43 -22.63 30.33
N VAL A 141 -19.29 -21.74 31.32
CA VAL A 141 -18.18 -21.78 32.31
C VAL A 141 -18.39 -22.82 33.43
N TYR A 142 -19.54 -23.50 33.50
CA TYR A 142 -19.85 -24.44 34.58
C TYR A 142 -19.28 -25.86 34.45
N CYS A 143 -18.63 -26.23 33.34
CA CYS A 143 -18.23 -27.64 33.11
C CYS A 143 -16.79 -28.01 33.50
N VAL A 144 -15.93 -27.06 33.92
CA VAL A 144 -14.53 -27.37 34.26
C VAL A 144 -14.11 -26.68 35.56
N ALA A 145 -14.76 -27.06 36.66
CA ALA A 145 -14.21 -26.83 38.00
C ALA A 145 -14.22 -28.16 38.76
N PRO A 146 -13.06 -28.72 39.16
CA PRO A 146 -13.04 -29.86 40.07
C PRO A 146 -13.65 -29.44 41.42
N LYS A 147 -14.57 -30.26 41.96
CA LYS A 147 -15.21 -29.99 43.25
C LYS A 147 -14.15 -29.86 44.37
N PRO A 148 -14.27 -28.88 45.28
CA PRO A 148 -13.41 -28.83 46.45
C PRO A 148 -13.68 -30.05 47.35
N THR A 149 -12.65 -30.88 47.57
CA THR A 149 -12.65 -31.88 48.63
C THR A 149 -12.68 -31.17 49.97
N ARG A 150 -13.72 -31.45 50.76
CA ARG A 150 -13.95 -30.89 52.09
C ARG A 150 -13.05 -31.63 53.10
N ALA A 151 -12.26 -30.89 53.87
CA ALA A 151 -11.77 -31.32 55.18
C ALA A 151 -12.77 -30.85 56.25
#